data_AF-A0A2G5T002-F1
#
_entry.id   AF-A0A2G5T002-F1
#
_cell.length_a   1.000
_cell.length_b   1.000
_cell.length_c   1.000
_cell.angle_alpha   90.00
_cell.angle_beta   90.00
_cell.angle_gamma   90.00
#
_symmetry.space_group_name_H-M   'P 1'
#
loop_
_entity.id
_entity.type
_entity.pdbx_description
1 polymer ?
#
loop_
_entity_poly.entity_id
_entity_poly.type
_entity_poly.pdbx_seq_one_letter_code
_entity_poly.pdbx_strand_id
1 'polypeptide(L)'
;MFYLVFLALIVYGAAETTSVRGSVHCGLKKSPPPLVMLMEEDFSNVFLLDWFDTDDFLDETRVEYGEHFTLDGSEIEIFSTEPYLLIIHSCFGAPRQDVVDLSNFAPNPLGIIHLGHIVLTDTGYTMDPKQQRIH
;
A
#
# COMPACT_ATOMS: atom_id res chain seq x y z
N MET A 1 17.39 -39.76 28.66
CA MET A 1 18.16 -38.51 28.79
C MET A 1 17.59 -37.55 27.77
N PHE A 2 16.62 -36.76 28.22
CA PHE A 2 15.88 -35.77 27.45
C PHE A 2 16.78 -34.55 27.16
N TYR A 3 16.42 -33.78 26.13
CA TYR A 3 16.94 -32.46 25.74
C TYR A 3 18.17 -32.42 24.82
N LEU A 4 17.98 -32.73 23.54
CA LEU A 4 18.79 -32.17 22.45
C LEU A 4 17.92 -31.89 21.21
N VAL A 5 16.94 -31.00 21.34
CA VAL A 5 16.38 -30.31 20.16
C VAL A 5 15.98 -28.88 20.58
N PHE A 6 16.98 -28.03 20.85
CA PHE A 6 16.79 -26.59 20.69
C PHE A 6 17.18 -26.28 19.24
N LEU A 7 16.22 -26.41 18.33
CA LEU A 7 16.36 -25.92 16.96
C LEU A 7 16.30 -24.39 17.07
N ALA A 8 17.45 -23.73 17.09
CA ALA A 8 17.52 -22.29 16.99
C ALA A 8 17.15 -21.91 15.55
N LEU A 9 15.87 -21.63 15.30
CA LEU A 9 15.44 -20.90 14.12
C LEU A 9 15.82 -19.44 14.35
N ILE A 10 17.00 -19.06 13.85
CA ILE A 10 17.33 -17.65 13.70
C ILE A 10 16.48 -17.17 12.53
N VAL A 11 15.39 -16.49 12.83
CA VAL A 11 14.60 -15.75 11.86
C VAL A 11 15.45 -14.55 11.43
N TYR A 12 15.68 -14.42 10.13
CA TYR A 12 16.37 -13.28 9.54
C TYR A 12 15.32 -12.40 8.87
N GLY A 13 15.11 -11.19 9.40
CA GLY A 13 14.29 -10.17 8.75
C GLY A 13 15.17 -9.22 7.94
N ALA A 14 14.70 -8.80 6.77
CA ALA A 14 15.30 -7.75 5.96
C ALA A 14 14.45 -6.48 6.09
N ALA A 15 15.11 -5.33 6.21
CA ALA A 15 14.39 -4.05 6.12
C ALA A 15 14.00 -3.83 4.66
N GLU A 16 12.69 -3.74 4.39
CA GLU A 16 12.14 -3.34 3.11
C GLU A 16 11.65 -1.89 3.19
N THR A 17 11.62 -1.21 2.04
CA THR A 17 11.21 0.20 1.94
C THR A 17 10.38 0.38 0.69
N THR A 18 9.20 0.97 0.86
CA THR A 18 8.25 1.22 -0.21
C THR A 18 8.05 2.72 -0.38
N SER A 19 8.34 3.24 -1.57
CA SER A 19 8.11 4.64 -1.92
C SER A 19 7.09 4.71 -3.06
N VAL A 20 5.99 5.42 -2.84
CA VAL A 20 4.91 5.58 -3.82
C VAL A 20 4.72 7.04 -4.20
N ARG A 21 4.39 7.29 -5.46
CA ARG A 21 3.99 8.62 -5.96
C ARG A 21 2.77 8.54 -6.83
N GLY A 22 1.86 9.48 -6.64
CA GLY A 22 0.62 9.54 -7.41
C GLY A 22 -0.11 10.86 -7.27
N SER A 23 -1.33 10.89 -7.78
CA SER A 23 -2.31 11.96 -7.59
C SER A 23 -3.71 11.35 -7.61
N VAL A 24 -4.61 11.88 -6.77
CA VAL A 24 -6.00 11.43 -6.72
C VAL A 24 -6.88 12.49 -7.38
N HIS A 25 -7.74 12.09 -8.30
CA HIS A 25 -8.62 12.96 -9.06
C HIS A 25 -10.09 12.64 -8.78
N CYS A 26 -10.89 13.68 -8.62
CA CYS A 26 -12.33 13.58 -8.43
C CYS A 26 -13.03 14.57 -9.36
N GLY A 27 -14.03 14.10 -10.12
CA GLY A 27 -14.80 14.95 -11.02
C GLY A 27 -15.71 15.98 -10.32
N LEU A 28 -15.89 15.86 -9.00
CA LEU A 28 -16.78 16.69 -8.20
C LEU A 28 -15.98 17.66 -7.31
N LYS A 29 -16.09 18.97 -7.61
CA LYS A 29 -15.25 20.03 -7.03
C LYS A 29 -15.44 20.36 -5.53
N LYS A 30 -16.37 19.72 -4.81
CA LYS A 30 -16.77 20.15 -3.46
C LYS A 30 -16.51 19.13 -2.35
N SER A 31 -15.86 18.02 -2.67
CA SER A 31 -15.56 17.01 -1.66
C SER A 31 -14.30 17.40 -0.87
N PRO A 32 -14.24 17.07 0.44
CA PRO A 32 -13.01 17.18 1.21
C PRO A 32 -11.85 16.42 0.56
N PRO A 33 -10.60 16.84 0.83
CA PRO A 33 -9.42 16.12 0.38
C PRO A 33 -9.43 14.66 0.84
N PRO A 34 -9.08 13.70 -0.04
CA PRO A 34 -8.93 12.31 0.34
C PRO A 34 -7.80 12.14 1.36
N LEU A 35 -7.94 11.14 2.22
CA LEU A 35 -6.83 10.57 2.98
C LEU A 35 -6.29 9.39 2.17
N VAL A 36 -4.98 9.38 1.92
CA VAL A 36 -4.27 8.29 1.25
C VAL A 36 -3.32 7.69 2.27
N MET A 37 -3.43 6.38 2.51
CA MET A 37 -2.59 5.65 3.44
C MET A 37 -1.83 4.58 2.67
N LEU A 38 -0.54 4.45 2.95
CA LEU A 38 0.29 3.34 2.54
C LEU A 38 0.22 2.28 3.64
N MET A 39 -0.21 1.09 3.22
CA MET A 39 -0.46 -0.04 4.09
C MET A 39 0.30 -1.24 3.54
N GLU A 40 0.55 -2.21 4.41
CA GLU A 40 1.11 -3.51 4.07
C GLU A 40 0.11 -4.61 4.47
N GLU A 41 -0.18 -5.54 3.56
CA GLU A 41 -0.97 -6.75 3.87
C GLU A 41 -0.01 -7.89 4.24
N ASP A 42 0.00 -8.29 5.51
CA ASP A 42 0.86 -9.40 5.93
C ASP A 42 0.20 -10.76 5.61
N PHE A 43 0.81 -11.52 4.71
CA PHE A 43 0.61 -12.98 4.59
C PHE A 43 1.82 -13.73 5.12
N SER A 44 2.24 -13.47 6.36
CA SER A 44 3.17 -14.37 7.02
C SER A 44 2.47 -15.72 7.24
N ASN A 45 2.65 -16.66 6.30
CA ASN A 45 2.15 -18.04 6.35
C ASN A 45 2.81 -18.90 7.46
N VAL A 46 3.29 -18.24 8.51
CA VAL A 46 3.76 -18.81 9.78
C VAL A 46 2.64 -18.69 10.80
N PHE A 47 1.83 -19.74 10.91
CA PHE A 47 0.71 -19.91 11.85
C PHE A 47 1.02 -19.61 13.34
N LEU A 48 2.29 -19.40 13.71
CA LEU A 48 2.72 -19.08 15.06
C LEU A 48 2.93 -17.56 15.32
N LEU A 49 2.89 -16.72 14.28
CA LEU A 49 3.06 -15.26 14.36
C LEU A 49 1.81 -14.46 13.94
N ASP A 50 0.88 -15.09 13.23
CA ASP A 50 -0.46 -14.65 12.80
C ASP A 50 -1.36 -13.99 13.89
N TRP A 51 -0.96 -14.04 15.16
CA TRP A 51 -1.67 -13.41 16.29
C TRP A 51 -1.14 -12.02 16.66
N PHE A 52 -0.04 -11.59 16.03
CA PHE A 52 0.59 -10.28 16.23
C PHE A 52 0.56 -9.39 14.99
N ASP A 53 0.22 -9.90 13.81
CA ASP A 53 0.16 -9.13 12.57
C ASP A 53 -1.23 -8.61 12.27
N THR A 54 -1.34 -7.29 12.27
CA THR A 54 -2.47 -6.50 11.77
C THR A 54 -1.93 -5.66 10.63
N ASP A 55 -2.65 -5.49 9.51
CA ASP A 55 -2.23 -4.64 8.38
C ASP A 55 -1.40 -3.43 8.84
N ASP A 56 -0.14 -3.40 8.41
CA ASP A 56 0.81 -2.45 8.95
C ASP A 56 0.62 -1.09 8.31
N PHE A 57 0.40 -0.08 9.16
CA PHE A 57 0.33 1.32 8.73
C PHE A 57 1.76 1.84 8.51
N LEU A 58 2.06 2.22 7.27
CA LEU A 58 3.40 2.67 6.91
C LEU A 58 3.53 4.19 6.86
N ASP A 59 2.60 4.88 6.18
CA ASP A 59 2.58 6.34 6.03
C ASP A 59 1.20 6.84 5.60
N GLU A 60 0.90 8.12 5.80
CA GLU A 60 -0.33 8.73 5.29
C GLU A 60 -0.19 10.20 4.88
N THR A 61 -1.11 10.63 4.02
CA THR A 61 -1.22 12.03 3.67
C THR A 61 -2.64 12.43 3.28
N ARG A 62 -2.98 13.69 3.55
CA ARG A 62 -4.14 14.35 2.96
C ARG A 62 -3.67 15.19 1.79
N VAL A 63 -4.19 14.91 0.61
CA VAL A 63 -3.79 15.58 -0.64
C VAL A 63 -5.01 16.18 -1.33
N GLU A 64 -4.90 17.42 -1.79
CA GLU A 64 -5.97 18.05 -2.59
C GLU A 64 -6.18 17.29 -3.92
N TYR A 65 -7.42 17.23 -4.41
CA TYR A 65 -7.68 16.54 -5.67
C TYR A 65 -6.90 17.19 -6.82
N GLY A 66 -6.13 16.36 -7.54
CA GLY A 66 -5.28 16.77 -8.65
C GLY A 66 -3.84 17.11 -8.26
N GLU A 67 -3.56 17.33 -6.97
CA GLU A 67 -2.20 17.53 -6.48
C GLU A 67 -1.46 16.20 -6.31
N HIS A 68 -0.13 16.28 -6.31
CA HIS A 68 0.74 15.11 -6.16
C HIS A 68 0.99 14.79 -4.69
N PHE A 69 1.10 13.49 -4.40
CA PHE A 69 1.56 12.99 -3.11
C PHE A 69 2.77 12.07 -3.27
N THR A 70 3.51 11.91 -2.18
CA THR A 70 4.55 10.89 -1.99
C THR A 70 4.34 10.29 -0.61
N LEU A 71 4.40 8.97 -0.52
CA LEU A 71 4.38 8.22 0.74
C LEU A 71 5.59 7.32 0.77
N ASP A 72 6.25 7.24 1.94
CA ASP A 72 7.47 6.47 2.13
C ASP A 72 7.34 5.61 3.40
N GLY A 73 7.25 4.30 3.21
CA GLY A 73 7.12 3.29 4.26
C GLY A 73 8.37 2.43 4.40
N SER A 74 8.66 1.95 5.60
CA SER A 74 9.69 0.92 5.81
C SER A 74 9.30 0.00 6.94
N GLU A 75 9.54 -1.27 6.73
CA GLU A 75 9.23 -2.35 7.66
C GLU A 75 10.31 -3.42 7.64
N ILE A 76 10.27 -4.34 8.61
CA ILE A 76 11.21 -5.46 8.69
C ILE A 76 10.43 -6.72 8.37
N GLU A 77 10.61 -7.21 7.15
CA GLU A 77 9.93 -8.39 6.66
C GLU A 77 10.82 -9.62 6.68
N ILE A 78 10.20 -10.78 6.95
CA ILE A 78 10.89 -12.09 6.90
C ILE A 78 10.75 -12.70 5.50
N PHE A 79 9.69 -12.36 4.77
CA PHE A 79 9.40 -12.90 3.45
C PHE A 79 9.28 -11.82 2.38
N SER A 80 8.07 -11.35 2.09
CA SER A 80 7.79 -10.41 1.00
C SER A 80 6.71 -9.44 1.42
N THR A 81 6.90 -8.18 1.03
CA THR A 81 5.89 -7.14 1.18
C THR A 81 4.85 -7.20 0.06
N GLU A 82 3.58 -7.01 0.40
CA GLU A 82 2.38 -6.84 -0.39
C GLU A 82 1.74 -5.47 -0.13
N PRO A 83 2.42 -4.36 -0.49
CA PRO A 83 1.97 -3.05 -0.09
C PRO A 83 0.79 -2.59 -0.95
N TYR A 84 -0.12 -1.83 -0.34
CA TYR A 84 -1.29 -1.28 -1.00
C TYR A 84 -1.58 0.16 -0.55
N LEU A 85 -2.34 0.91 -1.35
CA LEU A 85 -2.91 2.18 -0.89
C LEU A 85 -4.37 2.02 -0.50
N LEU A 86 -4.72 2.51 0.68
CA LEU A 86 -6.09 2.74 1.10
C LEU A 86 -6.45 4.21 0.92
N ILE A 87 -7.42 4.50 0.05
CA ILE A 87 -7.88 5.86 -0.25
C ILE A 87 -9.25 6.06 0.39
N ILE A 88 -9.32 6.87 1.45
CA ILE A 88 -10.57 7.25 2.10
C ILE A 88 -11.03 8.60 1.55
N HIS A 89 -12.23 8.64 0.98
CA HIS A 89 -12.74 9.82 0.30
C HIS A 89 -14.26 9.94 0.37
N SER A 90 -14.80 11.08 -0.06
CA SER A 90 -16.24 11.30 -0.21
C SER A 90 -16.56 12.03 -1.53
N CYS A 91 -15.80 11.70 -2.58
CA CYS A 91 -15.92 12.32 -3.92
C CYS A 91 -17.37 12.36 -4.43
N PHE A 92 -18.13 11.29 -4.21
CA PHE A 92 -19.51 11.14 -4.68
C PHE A 92 -20.57 11.36 -3.58
N GLY A 93 -20.24 12.15 -2.55
CA GLY A 93 -21.16 12.59 -1.50
C GLY A 93 -21.32 11.67 -0.30
N ALA A 94 -20.94 10.39 -0.40
CA ALA A 94 -20.87 9.46 0.72
C ALA A 94 -19.41 9.03 0.99
N PRO A 95 -19.02 8.77 2.25
CA PRO A 95 -17.73 8.18 2.59
C PRO A 95 -17.52 6.83 1.89
N ARG A 96 -16.32 6.63 1.34
CA ARG A 96 -15.92 5.45 0.57
C ARG A 96 -14.44 5.16 0.78
N GLN A 97 -14.08 3.93 0.48
CA GLN A 97 -12.72 3.40 0.54
C GLN A 97 -12.43 2.68 -0.77
N ASP A 98 -11.28 2.98 -1.36
CA ASP A 98 -10.77 2.32 -2.56
C ASP A 98 -9.36 1.80 -2.27
N VAL A 99 -9.08 0.57 -2.71
CA VAL A 99 -7.79 -0.12 -2.49
C VAL A 99 -7.02 -0.19 -3.80
N VAL A 100 -5.81 0.34 -3.82
CA VAL A 100 -4.87 0.22 -4.94
C VAL A 100 -3.77 -0.77 -4.58
N ASP A 101 -3.83 -1.94 -5.20
CA ASP A 101 -2.81 -2.99 -5.08
C ASP A 101 -1.54 -2.58 -5.86
N LEU A 102 -0.43 -2.41 -5.13
CA LEU A 102 0.84 -1.95 -5.70
C LEU A 102 1.64 -3.07 -6.36
N SER A 103 1.29 -4.35 -6.15
CA SER A 103 1.96 -5.49 -6.80
C SER A 103 1.85 -5.42 -8.33
N ASN A 104 0.79 -4.78 -8.83
CA ASN A 104 0.54 -4.54 -10.25
C ASN A 104 1.47 -3.48 -10.87
N PHE A 105 2.34 -2.84 -10.10
CA PHE A 105 3.21 -1.77 -10.57
C PHE A 105 4.68 -2.15 -10.42
N ALA A 106 5.52 -1.61 -11.30
CA ALA A 106 6.97 -1.80 -11.24
C ALA A 106 7.63 -0.55 -10.67
N PRO A 107 8.50 -0.67 -9.64
CA PRO A 107 9.29 0.45 -9.20
C PRO A 107 10.27 0.87 -10.30
N ASN A 108 10.59 2.16 -10.33
CA ASN A 108 11.64 2.68 -11.20
C ASN A 108 13.04 2.29 -10.68
N PRO A 109 14.14 2.63 -11.38
CA PRO A 109 15.50 2.31 -10.92
C PRO A 109 15.91 2.92 -9.56
N LEU A 110 15.10 3.83 -9.00
CA LEU A 110 15.30 4.41 -7.67
C LEU A 110 14.42 3.75 -6.60
N GLY A 111 13.68 2.69 -6.93
CA GLY A 111 12.77 2.01 -6.00
C GLY A 111 11.41 2.69 -5.83
N ILE A 112 11.07 3.70 -6.64
CA ILE A 112 9.81 4.46 -6.50
C ILE A 112 8.76 3.90 -7.44
N ILE A 113 7.58 3.58 -6.90
CA ILE A 113 6.39 3.17 -7.65
C ILE A 113 5.62 4.43 -8.09
N HIS A 114 5.45 4.61 -9.41
CA HIS A 114 4.71 5.75 -9.98
C HIS A 114 3.33 5.31 -10.47
N LEU A 115 2.28 5.66 -9.71
CA LEU A 115 0.89 5.30 -10.00
C LEU A 115 0.21 6.22 -11.01
N GLY A 116 0.78 7.40 -11.26
CA GLY A 116 0.18 8.41 -12.12
C GLY A 116 -1.09 9.03 -11.54
N HIS A 117 -2.21 8.87 -12.25
CA HIS A 117 -3.48 9.52 -11.94
C HIS A 117 -4.53 8.48 -11.55
N ILE A 118 -4.88 8.48 -10.27
CA ILE A 118 -5.97 7.68 -9.73
C ILE A 118 -7.25 8.48 -9.90
N VAL A 119 -8.07 8.14 -10.88
CA VAL A 119 -9.32 8.83 -11.18
C VAL A 119 -10.47 8.09 -10.51
N LEU A 120 -11.02 8.69 -9.46
CA LEU A 120 -12.13 8.13 -8.70
C LEU A 120 -13.41 8.12 -9.54
N THR A 121 -14.17 7.04 -9.41
CA THR A 121 -15.45 6.79 -10.08
C THR A 121 -16.53 6.42 -9.07
N ASP A 122 -17.78 6.37 -9.51
CA ASP A 122 -18.90 6.03 -8.64
C ASP A 122 -18.88 4.56 -8.15
N THR A 123 -18.04 3.71 -8.74
CA THR A 123 -17.95 2.27 -8.49
C THR A 123 -16.54 1.79 -8.11
N GLY A 124 -15.58 2.71 -7.96
CA GLY A 124 -14.18 2.41 -7.65
C GLY A 124 -13.25 3.48 -8.21
N TYR A 125 -12.16 3.08 -8.86
CA TYR A 125 -11.24 3.99 -9.54
C TYR A 125 -10.79 3.47 -10.91
N THR A 126 -10.16 4.34 -11.68
CA THR A 126 -9.47 4.00 -12.93
C THR A 126 -8.08 4.64 -12.96
N MET A 127 -7.15 4.02 -13.69
CA MET A 127 -5.78 4.49 -13.90
C MET A 127 -5.35 4.25 -15.35
N ASP A 128 -4.27 4.88 -15.81
CA ASP A 128 -3.72 4.61 -17.15
C ASP A 128 -3.14 3.18 -17.18
N PRO A 129 -3.65 2.28 -18.04
CA PRO A 129 -3.18 0.90 -18.12
C PRO A 129 -1.69 0.77 -18.49
N LYS A 130 -1.07 1.81 -19.05
CA LYS A 130 0.37 1.81 -19.35
C LYS A 130 1.27 1.80 -18.11
N GLN A 131 0.73 2.13 -16.94
CA GLN A 131 1.47 2.18 -15.67
C GLN A 131 1.45 0.83 -14.94
N GLN A 132 0.54 -0.06 -15.30
CA GLN A 132 0.44 -1.40 -14.72
C GLN A 132 1.31 -2.39 -15.50
N ARG A 133 1.90 -3.36 -14.79
CA ARG A 133 2.53 -4.52 -15.42
C ARG A 133 1.42 -5.31 -16.12
N ILE A 134 1.39 -5.26 -17.44
CA ILE A 134 0.57 -6.19 -18.23
C ILE A 134 1.31 -7.53 -18.17
N HIS A 135 0.78 -8.49 -17.40
CA HIS A 135 1.23 -9.87 -17.40
C HIS A 135 0.86 -10.57 -18.72
#